data_AF-A0AAE4FKK1-F1
#
_entry.id   AF-A0AAE4FKK1-F1
#
_cell.length_a   1.000
_cell.length_b   1.000
_cell.length_c   1.000
_cell.angle_alpha   90.00
_cell.angle_beta   90.00
_cell.angle_gamma   90.00
#
_symmetry.space_group_name_H-M   'P 1'
#
loop_
_entity.id
_entity.type
_entity.pdbx_description
1 polymer ?
#
loop_
_entity_poly.entity_id
_entity_poly.type
_entity_poly.pdbx_seq_one_letter_code
_entity_poly.pdbx_strand_id
1 'polypeptide(L)'
;MKSITVLKSKVEKYCPNKLKNVQYIPLNSKLPIDVSIGKRRKVTVNSINQKNDQLEIIFTAKGVPLYTFGFAGGISLYDGSMDKKDREAYDIIRMNVLGNNRYKASIPIKRGINKNDKFIEYDRDINKAFICIGNYDEIYKEIGKIDLKK
;
A
#
# COMPACT_ATOMS: atom_id res chain seq x y z
N MET A 1 34.96 7.03 -16.98
CA MET A 1 33.92 7.99 -16.56
C MET A 1 32.70 7.19 -16.13
N LYS A 2 32.27 7.28 -14.87
CA LYS A 2 31.18 6.48 -14.30
C LYS A 2 29.84 7.13 -14.68
N SER A 3 28.98 6.41 -15.38
CA SER A 3 27.59 6.83 -15.60
C SER A 3 26.81 6.70 -14.30
N ILE A 4 25.96 7.69 -14.01
CA ILE A 4 25.02 7.62 -12.89
C ILE A 4 23.67 7.20 -13.48
N THR A 5 23.18 6.03 -13.09
CA THR A 5 21.84 5.59 -13.44
C THR A 5 20.83 6.25 -12.51
N VAL A 6 19.96 7.08 -13.08
CA VAL A 6 18.84 7.67 -12.33
C VAL A 6 17.57 6.88 -12.68
N LEU A 7 16.95 6.30 -11.66
CA LEU A 7 15.69 5.58 -11.79
C LEU A 7 14.53 6.58 -11.67
N LYS A 8 13.70 6.72 -12.71
CA LYS A 8 12.49 7.54 -12.68
C LYS A 8 11.27 6.64 -12.81
N SER A 9 10.34 6.71 -11.85
CA SER A 9 9.08 5.97 -11.92
C SER A 9 8.30 6.37 -13.19
N LYS A 10 7.90 5.41 -14.05
CA LYS A 10 6.96 5.69 -15.15
C LYS A 10 5.52 5.87 -14.66
N VAL A 11 5.24 5.44 -13.43
CA VAL A 11 4.00 5.72 -12.72
C VAL A 11 4.18 7.07 -12.06
N GLU A 12 3.52 8.12 -12.58
CA GLU A 12 3.37 9.39 -11.87
C GLU A 12 2.91 9.08 -10.46
N LYS A 13 3.78 9.31 -9.45
CA LYS A 13 3.55 9.07 -8.01
C LYS A 13 2.65 7.87 -7.75
N TYR A 14 3.24 6.70 -7.59
CA TYR A 14 2.59 5.43 -7.26
C TYR A 14 1.12 5.62 -6.80
N CYS A 15 0.18 5.29 -7.67
CA CYS A 15 -1.24 5.42 -7.41
C CYS A 15 -1.80 3.99 -7.39
N PRO A 16 -2.42 3.53 -6.29
CA PRO A 16 -2.82 2.13 -6.15
C PRO A 16 -3.73 1.61 -7.27
N ASN A 17 -4.56 2.49 -7.86
CA ASN A 17 -5.42 2.21 -9.02
C ASN A 17 -4.67 1.93 -10.34
N LYS A 18 -3.38 2.28 -10.43
CA LYS A 18 -2.52 2.04 -11.60
C LYS A 18 -1.65 0.77 -11.45
N LEU A 19 -1.66 0.13 -10.28
CA LEU A 19 -0.86 -1.06 -10.01
C LEU A 19 -1.50 -2.30 -10.64
N LYS A 20 -0.68 -3.12 -11.29
CA LYS A 20 -1.11 -4.44 -11.77
C LYS A 20 -1.02 -5.49 -10.66
N ASN A 21 -1.86 -6.52 -10.75
CA ASN A 21 -1.84 -7.69 -9.87
C ASN A 21 -1.96 -7.34 -8.37
N VAL A 22 -2.81 -6.35 -8.05
CA VAL A 22 -3.11 -5.96 -6.66
C VAL A 22 -4.00 -7.01 -6.01
N GLN A 23 -3.58 -7.49 -4.85
CA GLN A 23 -4.38 -8.33 -3.97
C GLN A 23 -5.18 -7.45 -3.01
N TYR A 24 -6.45 -7.79 -2.79
CA TYR A 24 -7.35 -7.06 -1.91
C TYR A 24 -7.75 -7.96 -0.75
N ILE A 25 -7.37 -7.60 0.46
CA ILE A 25 -7.62 -8.38 1.67
C ILE A 25 -8.67 -7.62 2.51
N PRO A 26 -9.90 -8.15 2.67
CA PRO A 26 -10.90 -7.54 3.53
C PRO A 26 -10.37 -7.32 4.96
N LEU A 27 -10.71 -6.21 5.60
CA LEU A 27 -10.26 -5.94 6.96
C LEU A 27 -10.82 -6.91 8.01
N ASN A 28 -11.93 -7.59 7.71
CA ASN A 28 -12.56 -8.60 8.55
C ASN A 28 -12.14 -10.04 8.21
N SER A 29 -11.09 -10.23 7.39
CA SER A 29 -10.60 -11.56 7.02
C SER A 29 -10.08 -12.35 8.22
N LYS A 30 -10.12 -13.69 8.14
CA LYS A 30 -9.37 -14.56 9.06
C LYS A 30 -7.87 -14.42 8.78
N LEU A 31 -7.07 -14.19 9.82
CA LEU A 31 -5.63 -13.93 9.75
C LEU A 31 -4.84 -15.05 10.44
N PRO A 32 -3.56 -15.28 10.09
CA PRO A 32 -2.73 -14.52 9.15
C PRO A 32 -3.03 -14.83 7.67
N ILE A 33 -2.78 -13.85 6.78
CA ILE A 33 -2.86 -14.01 5.32
C ILE A 33 -1.51 -13.70 4.68
N ASP A 34 -1.09 -14.59 3.80
CA ASP A 34 0.14 -14.50 3.03
C ASP A 34 -0.12 -13.96 1.62
N VAL A 35 0.60 -12.92 1.23
CA VAL A 35 0.56 -12.34 -0.11
C VAL A 35 1.93 -12.43 -0.76
N SER A 36 2.00 -13.19 -1.85
CA SER A 36 3.17 -13.19 -2.73
C SER A 36 3.26 -11.85 -3.45
N ILE A 37 4.43 -11.21 -3.34
CA ILE A 37 4.71 -9.91 -3.98
C ILE A 37 5.86 -10.00 -4.98
N GLY A 38 6.26 -11.20 -5.38
CA GLY A 38 7.37 -11.42 -6.30
C GLY A 38 8.11 -12.72 -6.01
N LYS A 39 9.11 -13.03 -6.83
CA LYS A 39 9.87 -14.28 -6.71
C LYS A 39 10.55 -14.35 -5.34
N ARG A 40 10.14 -15.34 -4.52
CA ARG A 40 10.64 -15.57 -3.13
C ARG A 40 10.37 -14.39 -2.16
N ARG A 41 9.48 -13.46 -2.51
CA ARG A 41 9.13 -12.29 -1.70
C ARG A 41 7.67 -12.40 -1.24
N LYS A 42 7.40 -12.04 0.02
CA LYS A 42 6.09 -12.20 0.62
C LYS A 42 5.81 -11.11 1.64
N VAL A 43 4.57 -10.67 1.72
CA VAL A 43 4.02 -9.88 2.83
C VAL A 43 2.99 -10.73 3.54
N THR A 44 3.06 -10.80 4.86
CA THR A 44 2.06 -11.45 5.71
C THR A 44 1.31 -10.38 6.47
N VAL A 45 -0.02 -10.36 6.37
CA VAL A 45 -0.89 -9.61 7.27
C VAL A 45 -1.15 -10.51 8.48
N ASN A 46 -0.59 -10.16 9.63
CA ASN A 46 -0.61 -11.02 10.82
C ASN A 46 -1.85 -10.78 11.68
N SER A 47 -2.19 -9.51 11.90
CA SER A 47 -3.33 -9.12 12.72
C SER A 47 -3.90 -7.77 12.27
N ILE A 48 -5.20 -7.62 12.48
CA ILE A 48 -5.96 -6.38 12.31
C ILE A 48 -6.78 -6.24 13.58
N ASN A 49 -6.47 -5.24 14.39
CA ASN A 49 -7.13 -5.02 15.68
C ASN A 49 -7.70 -3.61 15.69
N GLN A 50 -8.96 -3.47 16.06
CA GLN A 50 -9.54 -2.17 16.33
C GLN A 50 -9.23 -1.79 17.78
N LYS A 51 -8.61 -0.62 17.99
CA LYS A 51 -8.32 -0.06 19.30
C LYS A 51 -8.70 1.41 19.29
N ASN A 52 -9.66 1.78 20.14
CA ASN A 52 -10.23 3.12 20.18
C ASN A 52 -10.77 3.54 18.79
N ASP A 53 -10.37 4.71 18.32
CA ASP A 53 -10.70 5.32 17.03
C ASP A 53 -9.74 4.89 15.89
N GLN A 54 -8.96 3.82 16.10
CA GLN A 54 -7.95 3.37 15.15
C GLN A 54 -8.00 1.87 14.87
N LEU A 55 -7.55 1.52 13.68
CA LEU A 55 -7.22 0.17 13.24
C LEU A 55 -5.70 0.01 13.29
N GLU A 56 -5.23 -0.91 14.13
CA GLU A 56 -3.84 -1.33 14.16
C GLU A 56 -3.65 -2.60 13.32
N ILE A 57 -2.72 -2.54 12.37
CA ILE A 57 -2.42 -3.66 11.47
C ILE A 57 -0.94 -4.04 11.61
N ILE A 58 -0.66 -5.32 11.82
CA ILE A 58 0.70 -5.84 11.91
C ILE A 58 1.07 -6.62 10.67
N PHE A 59 2.15 -6.20 10.01
CA PHE A 59 2.71 -6.86 8.84
C PHE A 59 4.06 -7.48 9.15
N THR A 60 4.38 -8.57 8.43
CA THR A 60 5.72 -9.13 8.34
C THR A 60 6.09 -9.20 6.87
N ALA A 61 7.35 -8.91 6.53
CA ALA A 61 7.83 -9.05 5.16
C ALA A 61 9.04 -9.96 5.07
N LYS A 62 9.11 -10.75 3.99
CA LYS A 62 10.23 -11.65 3.70
C LYS A 62 10.83 -11.29 2.35
N GLY A 63 12.15 -11.15 2.32
CA GLY A 63 12.92 -10.90 1.09
C GLY A 63 12.86 -9.45 0.58
N VAL A 64 12.11 -8.57 1.25
CA VAL A 64 12.06 -7.13 0.99
C VAL A 64 11.47 -6.39 2.19
N PRO A 65 12.02 -5.26 2.64
CA PRO A 65 11.45 -4.48 3.73
C PRO A 65 10.29 -3.59 3.27
N LEU A 66 9.23 -3.39 4.07
CA LEU A 66 8.01 -2.72 3.58
C LEU A 66 8.16 -1.22 3.29
N TYR A 67 9.12 -0.53 3.90
CA TYR A 67 9.34 0.89 3.60
C TYR A 67 9.77 1.13 2.13
N THR A 68 10.24 0.10 1.41
CA THR A 68 10.51 0.19 -0.02
C THR A 68 9.25 0.46 -0.84
N PHE A 69 8.06 0.30 -0.25
CA PHE A 69 6.77 0.63 -0.85
C PHE A 69 6.28 2.05 -0.48
N GLY A 70 7.15 2.85 0.14
CA GLY A 70 6.83 3.94 1.08
C GLY A 70 6.00 5.14 0.63
N PHE A 71 5.45 5.20 -0.58
CA PHE A 71 4.68 6.39 -1.02
C PHE A 71 3.51 6.04 -1.94
N ALA A 72 2.60 5.19 -1.45
CA ALA A 72 1.36 4.80 -2.14
C ALA A 72 1.56 3.82 -3.32
N GLY A 73 2.52 2.91 -3.26
CA GLY A 73 2.76 1.99 -4.38
C GLY A 73 2.70 0.51 -4.09
N GLY A 74 2.81 0.11 -2.83
CA GLY A 74 2.80 -1.30 -2.49
C GLY A 74 1.65 -1.70 -1.64
N ILE A 75 1.34 -0.88 -0.64
CA ILE A 75 0.33 -1.19 0.36
C ILE A 75 -0.51 0.06 0.60
N SER A 76 -1.83 -0.06 0.48
CA SER A 76 -2.79 1.01 0.69
C SER A 76 -4.07 0.45 1.30
N LEU A 77 -4.95 1.34 1.77
CA LEU A 77 -6.29 0.95 2.21
C LEU A 77 -7.29 1.40 1.14
N TYR A 78 -8.09 0.49 0.61
CA TYR A 78 -9.13 0.75 -0.37
C TYR A 78 -10.51 0.77 0.27
N ASP A 79 -11.28 1.80 -0.04
CA ASP A 79 -12.71 1.89 0.26
C ASP A 79 -13.52 1.25 -0.87
N GLY A 80 -14.03 0.05 -0.62
CA GLY A 80 -14.83 -0.75 -1.55
C GLY A 80 -16.18 -0.16 -1.91
N SER A 81 -16.61 0.93 -1.27
CA SER A 81 -17.80 1.68 -1.70
C SER A 81 -17.51 2.64 -2.87
N MET A 82 -16.24 2.85 -3.22
CA MET A 82 -15.80 3.75 -4.29
C MET A 82 -15.26 3.00 -5.50
N ASP A 83 -15.26 3.66 -6.67
CA ASP A 83 -14.69 3.09 -7.89
C ASP A 83 -13.17 2.86 -7.73
N LYS A 84 -12.67 1.69 -8.12
CA LYS A 84 -11.24 1.35 -8.08
C LYS A 84 -10.38 2.28 -8.94
N LYS A 85 -10.95 3.01 -9.90
CA LYS A 85 -10.24 4.02 -10.68
C LYS A 85 -10.12 5.35 -9.95
N ASP A 86 -10.95 5.61 -8.95
CA ASP A 86 -10.91 6.83 -8.16
C ASP A 86 -9.67 6.83 -7.26
N ARG A 87 -8.86 7.88 -7.37
CA ARG A 87 -7.67 8.04 -6.52
C ARG A 87 -8.07 8.20 -5.06
N GLU A 88 -9.16 8.91 -4.81
CA GLU A 88 -9.70 9.14 -3.47
C GLU A 88 -10.34 7.87 -2.88
N ALA A 89 -10.38 6.75 -3.59
CA ALA A 89 -10.77 5.46 -3.01
C ALA A 89 -9.64 4.82 -2.18
N TYR A 90 -8.40 5.33 -2.29
CA TYR A 90 -7.23 4.71 -1.69
C TYR A 90 -6.51 5.64 -0.73
N ASP A 91 -6.22 5.13 0.47
CA ASP A 91 -5.44 5.84 1.46
C ASP A 91 -4.02 5.32 1.56
N ILE A 92 -3.12 6.27 1.82
CA ILE A 92 -1.74 5.96 2.16
C ILE A 92 -1.69 5.41 3.57
N ILE A 93 -1.16 4.18 3.70
CA ILE A 93 -0.91 3.58 5.00
C ILE A 93 0.54 3.91 5.40
N ARG A 94 0.71 4.69 6.46
CA ARG A 94 2.03 4.92 7.07
C ARG A 94 2.38 3.75 7.98
N MET A 95 3.61 3.25 7.87
CA MET A 95 4.08 2.11 8.64
C MET A 95 5.24 2.49 9.55
N ASN A 96 5.16 2.09 10.80
CA ASN A 96 6.23 2.14 11.77
C ASN A 96 6.99 0.81 11.76
N VAL A 97 8.33 0.89 11.71
CA VAL A 97 9.20 -0.30 11.75
C VAL A 97 9.31 -0.78 13.20
N LEU A 98 9.00 -2.05 13.44
CA LEU A 98 9.10 -2.68 14.77
C LEU A 98 10.39 -3.50 14.95
N GLY A 99 11.20 -3.65 13.90
CA GLY A 99 12.37 -4.53 13.87
C GLY A 99 12.04 -5.93 13.33
N ASN A 100 13.05 -6.72 12.99
CA ASN A 100 12.91 -8.10 12.47
C ASN A 100 11.92 -8.23 11.29
N ASN A 101 11.93 -7.26 10.37
CA ASN A 101 11.00 -7.17 9.25
C ASN A 101 9.50 -7.15 9.63
N ARG A 102 9.20 -6.68 10.85
CA ARG A 102 7.83 -6.43 11.32
C ARG A 102 7.51 -4.95 11.25
N TYR A 103 6.25 -4.66 10.91
CA TYR A 103 5.75 -3.31 10.69
C TYR A 103 4.39 -3.15 11.31
N LYS A 104 4.09 -1.96 11.83
CA LYS A 104 2.77 -1.57 12.34
C LYS A 104 2.21 -0.42 11.53
N ALA A 105 0.98 -0.54 11.08
CA ALA A 105 0.19 0.59 10.63
C ALA A 105 -0.87 0.93 11.67
N SER A 106 -1.11 2.23 11.87
CA SER A 106 -2.20 2.75 12.68
C SER A 106 -3.04 3.64 11.76
N ILE A 107 -4.29 3.26 11.52
CA ILE A 107 -5.18 3.91 10.56
C ILE A 107 -6.40 4.43 11.31
N PRO A 108 -6.74 5.73 11.23
CA PRO A 108 -7.94 6.24 11.86
C PRO A 108 -9.20 5.64 11.20
N ILE A 109 -10.19 5.30 12.02
CA ILE A 109 -11.51 4.86 11.55
C ILE A 109 -12.20 6.01 10.84
N LYS A 110 -12.10 7.23 11.38
CA LYS A 110 -12.60 8.43 10.72
C LYS A 110 -11.73 8.76 9.52
N ARG A 111 -12.35 8.90 8.35
CA ARG A 111 -11.71 9.16 7.07
C ARG A 111 -12.17 10.51 6.53
N GLY A 112 -11.22 11.33 6.10
CA GLY A 112 -11.47 12.55 5.34
C GLY A 112 -10.92 12.43 3.92
N ILE A 113 -11.71 12.80 2.91
CA ILE A 113 -11.29 12.87 1.50
C ILE A 113 -11.69 14.21 0.89
N ASN A 114 -10.98 14.64 -0.16
CA ASN A 114 -11.36 15.79 -0.96
C ASN A 114 -11.96 15.31 -2.28
N LYS A 115 -13.28 15.42 -2.42
CA LYS A 115 -14.00 14.98 -3.61
C LYS A 115 -14.76 16.15 -4.22
N ASN A 116 -14.54 16.43 -5.50
CA ASN A 116 -15.16 17.55 -6.23
C ASN A 116 -15.02 18.89 -5.47
N ASP A 117 -13.79 19.20 -5.03
CA ASP A 117 -13.43 20.40 -4.26
C ASP A 117 -14.17 20.56 -2.91
N LYS A 118 -14.75 19.47 -2.38
CA LYS A 118 -15.36 19.44 -1.05
C LYS A 118 -14.66 18.44 -0.15
N PHE A 119 -14.40 18.84 1.09
CA PHE A 119 -13.95 17.93 2.13
C PHE A 119 -15.16 17.13 2.65
N ILE A 120 -15.05 15.81 2.61
CA ILE A 120 -16.06 14.89 3.12
C ILE A 120 -15.41 14.04 4.19
N GLU A 121 -16.07 13.94 5.35
CA GLU A 121 -15.61 13.13 6.47
C GLU A 121 -16.66 12.10 6.87
N TYR A 122 -16.23 10.86 7.09
CA TYR A 122 -17.10 9.75 7.44
C TYR A 122 -16.33 8.63 8.14
N ASP A 123 -17.04 7.77 8.86
CA ASP A 123 -16.45 6.58 9.47
C ASP A 123 -16.28 5.46 8.44
N ARG A 124 -15.11 4.83 8.45
CA ARG A 124 -14.83 3.68 7.58
C ARG A 124 -15.75 2.51 7.92
N ASP A 125 -16.40 1.98 6.90
CA ASP A 125 -17.06 0.69 6.98
C ASP A 125 -16.00 -0.43 6.84
N ILE A 126 -15.64 -1.06 7.96
CA ILE A 126 -14.64 -2.14 8.01
C ILE A 126 -15.03 -3.31 7.10
N ASN A 127 -16.32 -3.55 6.90
CA ASN A 127 -16.80 -4.63 6.03
C ASN A 127 -16.65 -4.31 4.54
N LYS A 128 -16.38 -3.05 4.20
CA LYS A 128 -16.14 -2.57 2.84
C LYS A 128 -14.71 -2.05 2.65
N ALA A 129 -13.84 -2.18 3.63
CA ALA A 129 -12.46 -1.72 3.55
C ALA A 129 -11.50 -2.89 3.30
N PHE A 130 -10.49 -2.65 2.47
CA PHE A 130 -9.55 -3.67 2.02
C PHE A 130 -8.11 -3.19 2.11
N ILE A 131 -7.21 -4.02 2.62
CA ILE A 131 -5.77 -3.81 2.44
C ILE A 131 -5.43 -4.21 1.01
N CYS A 132 -4.89 -3.28 0.24
CA CYS A 132 -4.39 -3.52 -1.10
C CYS A 132 -2.90 -3.80 -1.03
N ILE A 133 -2.42 -4.89 -1.64
CA ILE A 133 -0.99 -5.22 -1.73
C ILE A 133 -0.62 -5.46 -3.20
N GLY A 134 0.23 -4.61 -3.76
CA GLY A 134 0.74 -4.70 -5.13
C GLY A 134 1.97 -5.62 -5.27
N ASN A 135 2.19 -6.12 -6.49
CA ASN A 135 3.36 -6.95 -6.80
C ASN A 135 4.63 -6.10 -6.96
N TYR A 136 5.65 -6.37 -6.14
CA TYR A 136 6.92 -5.63 -6.11
C TYR A 136 7.74 -5.76 -7.40
N ASP A 137 7.79 -6.94 -8.01
CA ASP A 137 8.59 -7.17 -9.21
C ASP A 137 8.03 -6.38 -10.40
N GLU A 138 6.70 -6.29 -10.51
CA GLU A 138 6.04 -5.46 -11.53
C GLU A 138 6.23 -3.96 -11.25
N ILE A 139 6.14 -3.54 -9.99
CA ILE A 139 6.42 -2.15 -9.56
C ILE A 139 7.81 -1.71 -10.01
N TYR A 140 8.83 -2.58 -9.91
CA TYR A 140 10.19 -2.26 -10.36
C TYR A 140 10.37 -2.26 -11.88
N LYS A 141 9.64 -3.10 -12.62
CA LYS A 141 9.67 -3.09 -14.09
C LYS A 141 9.08 -1.80 -14.66
N GLU A 142 8.14 -1.19 -13.95
CA GLU A 142 7.51 0.07 -14.31
C GLU A 142 8.37 1.31 -13.95
N ILE A 143 9.51 1.13 -13.27
CA ILE A 143 10.51 2.18 -13.08
C ILE A 143 11.42 2.21 -14.31
N GLY A 144 11.40 3.32 -15.06
CA GLY A 144 12.25 3.51 -16.22
C GLY A 144 13.70 3.79 -15.81
N LYS A 145 14.66 3.16 -16.51
CA LYS A 145 16.07 3.52 -16.44
C LYS A 145 16.30 4.76 -17.31
N ILE A 146 16.91 5.80 -16.75
CA ILE A 146 17.47 6.92 -17.53
C ILE A 146 18.98 6.81 -17.45
N ASP A 147 19.62 6.61 -18.62
CA ASP A 147 21.06 6.77 -18.76
C ASP A 147 21.36 8.24 -19.03
N LEU A 148 22.03 8.89 -18.08
CA LEU A 148 22.59 10.21 -18.31
C LEU A 148 23.77 10.05 -19.29
N LYS A 149 23.54 10.30 -20.58
CA LYS A 149 24.63 10.45 -21.55
C LYS A 149 25.51 11.64 -21.15
N LYS A 150 26.81 11.48 -21.36
CA LYS A 150 27.86 12.51 -21.14
C LYS A 150 27.55 13.79 -21.89
#